data_AF-A0A6L6ACS0-F1
#
_entry.id   AF-A0A6L6ACS0-F1
#
_cell.length_a   1.000
_cell.length_b   1.000
_cell.length_c   1.000
_cell.angle_alpha   90.00
_cell.angle_beta   90.00
_cell.angle_gamma   90.00
#
_symmetry.space_group_name_H-M   'P 1'
#
loop_
_entity.id
_entity.type
_entity.pdbx_description
1 polymer ?
#
loop_
_entity_poly.entity_id
_entity_poly.type
_entity_poly.pdbx_seq_one_letter_code
_entity_poly.pdbx_strand_id
1 'polypeptide(L)' 'MSQQDQVEFTLWLRENQKAFLRAAKVICFDTQNAEDVLQEALADVYKRWKKIREHENPEA' A
#
# COMPACT_ATOMS: atom_id res chain seq x y z
N MET A 1 -8.35 3.88 -13.82
CA MET A 1 -8.22 4.52 -12.49
C MET A 1 -8.84 5.90 -12.61
N SER A 2 -9.81 6.26 -11.76
CA SER A 2 -10.32 7.63 -11.73
C SER A 2 -9.38 8.53 -10.91
N GLN A 3 -9.51 9.85 -11.06
CA GLN A 3 -8.80 10.81 -10.22
C GLN A 3 -9.18 10.66 -8.74
N GLN A 4 -10.44 10.29 -8.46
CA GLN A 4 -10.92 10.00 -7.11
C GLN A 4 -10.19 8.79 -6.50
N ASP A 5 -10.08 7.69 -7.24
CA ASP A 5 -9.35 6.50 -6.80
C ASP A 5 -7.90 6.84 -6.43
N GLN A 6 -7.25 7.72 -7.20
CA GLN A 6 -5.88 8.17 -6.93
C GLN A 6 -5.76 8.98 -5.64
N VAL A 7 -6.70 9.91 -5.40
CA VAL A 7 -6.73 10.72 -4.18
C VAL A 7 -6.94 9.83 -2.95
N GLU A 8 -7.93 8.93 -3.01
CA GLU A 8 -8.23 8.01 -1.92
C GLU A 8 -7.05 7.07 -1.62
N PHE A 9 -6.45 6.48 -2.65
CA PHE A 9 -5.26 5.65 -2.47
C PHE A 9 -4.10 6.43 -1.84
N THR A 10 -3.88 7.67 -2.27
CA THR A 10 -2.81 8.51 -1.73
C THR A 10 -3.03 8.84 -0.25
N LEU A 11 -4.29 9.08 0.15
CA LEU A 11 -4.63 9.33 1.55
C LEU A 11 -4.40 8.08 2.41
N TRP A 12 -4.93 6.93 1.98
CA TRP A 12 -4.71 5.65 2.65
C TRP A 12 -3.22 5.31 2.77
N LEU A 13 -2.44 5.52 1.70
CA LEU A 13 -1.00 5.27 1.73
C LEU A 13 -0.30 6.16 2.75
N ARG A 14 -0.63 7.46 2.82
CA ARG A 14 0.00 8.38 3.78
C ARG A 14 -0.26 7.97 5.23
N GLU A 15 -1.44 7.46 5.53
CA GLU A 15 -1.80 6.98 6.86
C GLU A 15 -1.05 5.69 7.24
N ASN A 16 -0.81 4.81 6.26
CA ASN A 16 -0.26 3.47 6.52
C ASN A 16 1.24 3.30 6.19
N GLN A 17 1.85 4.26 5.48
CA GLN A 17 3.22 4.15 4.94
C GLN A 17 4.25 3.76 6.01
N LYS A 18 4.18 4.37 7.20
CA LYS A 18 5.12 4.07 8.29
C LYS A 18 4.98 2.64 8.80
N ALA A 19 3.76 2.10 8.86
CA ALA A 19 3.52 0.74 9.29
C ALA A 19 4.05 -0.26 8.26
N PHE A 20 3.77 -0.03 6.98
CA PHE A 20 4.27 -0.88 5.89
C PHE A 20 5.79 -0.88 5.80
N LEU A 21 6.43 0.29 5.90
CA LEU A 21 7.89 0.37 5.84
C LEU A 21 8.55 -0.36 7.02
N ARG A 22 7.97 -0.29 8.23
CA ARG A 22 8.46 -1.08 9.37
C ARG A 22 8.33 -2.57 9.11
N ALA A 23 7.19 -3.02 8.59
CA ALA A 23 6.97 -4.43 8.26
C ALA A 23 7.96 -4.93 7.19
N ALA A 24 8.15 -4.17 6.11
CA ALA A 24 9.10 -4.51 5.06
C ALA A 24 10.54 -4.59 5.59
N LYS A 25 10.95 -3.66 6.46
CA LYS A 25 12.29 -3.69 7.09
C LYS A 25 12.52 -4.92 7.96
N VAL A 26 11.49 -5.42 8.65
CA VAL A 26 11.57 -6.65 9.46
C VAL A 26 11.77 -7.88 8.57
N ILE A 27 11.19 -7.90 7.37
CA ILE A 27 11.26 -9.05 6.46
C ILE A 27 12.55 -9.03 5.64
N CYS A 28 12.93 -7.87 5.10
CA CYS A 28 14.04 -7.74 4.17
C CYS A 28 15.39 -7.62 4.86
N PHE A 29 15.44 -7.21 6.14
CA PHE A 29 16.66 -6.95 6.94
C PHE A 29 17.64 -5.94 6.31
N ASP A 30 17.26 -5.30 5.22
CA ASP A 30 17.97 -4.25 4.49
C ASP A 30 16.99 -3.13 4.14
N THR A 31 17.42 -1.88 4.28
CA THR A 31 16.52 -0.72 4.12
C THR A 31 16.21 -0.43 2.65
N GLN A 32 17.17 -0.55 1.74
CA GLN A 32 16.92 -0.27 0.32
C GLN A 32 16.00 -1.34 -0.27
N ASN A 33 16.31 -2.61 0.00
CA ASN A 33 15.47 -3.73 -0.43
C ASN A 33 14.04 -3.64 0.15
N ALA A 34 13.89 -3.21 1.42
CA ALA A 34 12.57 -3.00 2.01
C ALA A 34 11.77 -1.89 1.32
N GLU A 35 12.43 -0.82 0.89
CA GLU A 35 11.78 0.28 0.17
C GLU A 35 11.37 -0.15 -1.24
N ASP A 36 12.23 -0.88 -1.95
CA ASP A 36 11.96 -1.39 -3.30
C ASP A 36 10.78 -2.38 -3.30
N VAL A 37 10.82 -3.39 -2.42
CA VAL A 37 9.73 -4.37 -2.28
C VAL A 37 8.41 -3.70 -1.90
N LEU A 38 8.46 -2.71 -1.00
CA LEU A 38 7.26 -1.97 -0.62
C LEU A 38 6.70 -1.17 -1.81
N GLN A 39 7.55 -0.52 -2.61
CA GLN A 39 7.11 0.21 -3.79
C GLN A 39 6.46 -0.71 -4.83
N GLU A 40 7.05 -1.87 -5.10
CA GLU A 40 6.47 -2.87 -6.02
C GLU A 40 5.10 -3.36 -5.53
N ALA A 41 5.00 -3.71 -4.24
CA ALA A 41 3.75 -4.15 -3.63
C ALA A 41 2.67 -3.06 -3.69
N LEU A 42 3.01 -1.81 -3.39
CA LEU A 42 2.08 -0.67 -3.46
C LEU A 42 1.64 -0.38 -4.90
N ALA A 43 2.50 -0.57 -5.89
CA ALA A 43 2.12 -0.45 -7.29
C ALA A 43 1.06 -1.50 -7.67
N ASP A 44 1.19 -2.72 -7.16
CA ASP A 44 0.21 -3.79 -7.39
C ASP A 44 -1.11 -3.58 -6.64
N VAL A 45 -1.05 -3.07 -5.40
CA VAL A 45 -2.25 -2.63 -4.66
C VAL A 45 -2.94 -1.51 -5.43
N TYR A 46 -2.20 -0.51 -5.91
CA TYR A 46 -2.78 0.61 -6.66
C TYR A 46 -3.53 0.12 -7.91
N LYS A 47 -2.92 -0.78 -8.71
CA LYS A 47 -3.57 -1.39 -9.89
C LYS A 47 -4.90 -2.07 -9.57
N ARG A 48 -5.06 -2.56 -8.33
CA ARG A 48 -6.24 -3.29 -7.85
C ARG A 48 -7.09 -2.48 -6.88
N TRP A 49 -6.76 -1.20 -6.66
CA TRP A 49 -7.27 -0.37 -5.56
C TRP A 49 -8.79 -0.33 -5.50
N LYS A 50 -9.44 -0.15 -6.65
CA LYS A 50 -10.90 -0.12 -6.73
C LYS A 50 -11.55 -1.36 -6.09
N LYS A 51 -11.03 -2.55 -6.40
CA LYS A 51 -11.54 -3.81 -5.86
C LYS A 51 -11.23 -3.95 -4.37
N ILE A 52 -10.01 -3.58 -3.97
CA ILE A 52 -9.53 -3.68 -2.58
C ILE A 52 -10.36 -2.77 -1.68
N ARG A 53 -10.51 -1.49 -2.02
CA ARG A 53 -11.32 -0.53 -1.26
C ARG A 53 -12.79 -0.95 -1.13
N GLU A 54 -13.36 -1.56 -2.17
CA GLU A 54 -14.74 -2.05 -2.15
C GLU A 54 -14.92 -3.33 -1.29
N HIS A 55 -13.84 -4.09 -1.06
CA HIS A 55 -13.88 -5.38 -0.32
C HIS A 55 -13.19 -5.34 1.05
N GLU A 56 -12.45 -4.28 1.38
CA GLU A 56 -11.89 -4.07 2.72
C GLU A 56 -12.97 -3.51 3.67
N ASN A 57 -14.02 -4.31 3.89
CA ASN A 57 -14.56 -4.43 5.24
C ASN A 57 -14.28 -5.86 5.74
N PRO A 58 -13.08 -6.11 6.31
CA PRO A 58 -12.80 -7.39 6.96
C PRO A 58 -13.59 -7.61 8.27
N GLU A 59 -14.51 -6.71 8.64
CA GLU A 59 -15.50 -6.86 9.72
C GLU A 59 -16.96 -6.95 9.25
N ALA A 60 -17.24 -7.13 7.94
CA ALA A 60 -18.59 -7.41 7.40
C ALA A 60 -18.92 -8.90 7.34
#